data_AF-A0A2X2T8R8-F1
#
_entry.id   AF-A0A2X2T8R8-F1
#
_cell.length_a   1.000
_cell.length_b   1.000
_cell.length_c   1.000
_cell.angle_alpha   90.00
_cell.angle_beta   90.00
_cell.angle_gamma   90.00
#
_symmetry.space_group_name_H-M   'P 1'
#
loop_
_entity.id
_entity.type
_entity.pdbx_description
1 polymer ?
#
loop_
_entity_poly.entity_id
_entity_poly.type
_entity_poly.pdbx_seq_one_letter_code
_entity_poly.pdbx_strand_id
1 'polypeptide(L)'
;MNERYSALRSNVSMLGKLLGDTIKDALGENILDRVETIRKLSKSSRAGNEAHRQELLSTLQNLSNDELLPVARAFSQFLNLANTAEQYHSISATGEAVSNPEVIAKTLQKLKDQPGIGEADIRAAVESLSLELVLTAHPTEITRRTLIHKLVEVNSCLKATRPRRSRRLRAQPDHAPPSSASGSGMAYRRNS
;
A
#
# COMPACT_ATOMS: atom_id res chain seq x y z
N MET A 1 -15.76 -6.75 -0.72
CA MET A 1 -14.63 -6.04 -1.38
C MET A 1 -13.43 -6.10 -0.45
N ASN A 2 -12.26 -6.53 -0.91
CA ASN A 2 -11.06 -6.67 -0.08
C ASN A 2 -10.57 -5.30 0.43
N GLU A 3 -10.93 -4.93 1.66
CA GLU A 3 -10.45 -3.74 2.37
C GLU A 3 -8.93 -3.65 2.41
N ARG A 4 -8.24 -4.80 2.37
CA ARG A 4 -6.78 -4.93 2.35
C ARG A 4 -6.11 -4.12 1.23
N TYR A 5 -6.70 -4.08 0.03
CA TYR A 5 -6.12 -3.34 -1.11
C TYR A 5 -6.70 -1.92 -1.29
N SER A 6 -7.64 -1.50 -0.44
CA SER A 6 -8.27 -0.18 -0.56
C SER A 6 -7.24 0.96 -0.41
N ALA A 7 -6.31 0.80 0.54
CA ALA A 7 -5.23 1.75 0.76
C ALA A 7 -4.26 1.84 -0.44
N LEU A 8 -3.94 0.69 -1.05
CA LEU A 8 -3.10 0.64 -2.25
C LEU A 8 -3.77 1.38 -3.41
N ARG A 9 -5.04 1.07 -3.70
CA ARG A 9 -5.80 1.74 -4.77
C ARG A 9 -5.89 3.25 -4.56
N SER A 10 -6.09 3.68 -3.32
CA SER A 10 -6.12 5.10 -2.97
C SER A 10 -4.79 5.79 -3.25
N ASN A 11 -3.67 5.19 -2.81
CA ASN A 11 -2.33 5.72 -3.06
C ASN A 11 -2.00 5.80 -4.55
N VAL A 12 -2.29 4.74 -5.31
CA VAL A 12 -2.07 4.72 -6.77
C VAL A 12 -2.91 5.82 -7.45
N SER A 13 -4.16 6.00 -7.04
CA SER A 13 -5.04 7.05 -7.56
C SER A 13 -4.50 8.45 -7.26
N MET A 14 -4.03 8.69 -6.03
CA MET A 14 -3.45 9.96 -5.61
C MET A 14 -2.18 10.29 -6.39
N LEU A 15 -1.23 9.35 -6.47
CA LEU A 15 0.01 9.53 -7.23
C LEU A 15 -0.26 9.74 -8.72
N GLY A 16 -1.23 9.01 -9.27
CA GLY A 16 -1.64 9.17 -10.65
C GLY A 16 -2.22 10.56 -10.94
N LYS A 17 -3.01 11.12 -10.02
CA LYS A 17 -3.54 12.48 -10.14
C LYS A 17 -2.42 13.53 -10.11
N LEU A 18 -1.49 13.42 -9.15
CA LEU A 18 -0.34 14.33 -9.06
C LEU A 18 0.54 14.28 -10.32
N LEU A 19 0.76 13.09 -10.88
CA LEU A 19 1.47 12.93 -12.14
C LEU A 19 0.70 13.58 -13.30
N GLY A 20 -0.62 13.39 -13.35
CA GLY A 20 -1.47 14.02 -14.35
C GLY A 20 -1.40 15.55 -14.31
N ASP A 21 -1.52 16.14 -13.12
CA ASP A 21 -1.39 17.58 -12.91
C ASP A 21 0.00 18.07 -13.36
N THR A 22 1.07 17.33 -13.04
CA THR A 22 2.44 17.65 -13.45
C THR A 22 2.63 17.57 -14.98
N ILE A 23 2.02 16.59 -15.65
CA ILE A 23 2.07 16.46 -17.11
C ILE A 23 1.33 17.62 -17.77
N LYS A 24 0.16 17.99 -17.23
CA LYS A 24 -0.63 19.13 -17.70
C LYS A 24 0.15 20.43 -17.63
N ASP A 25 0.86 20.66 -16.52
CA ASP A 25 1.67 21.88 -16.34
C ASP A 25 2.90 21.91 -17.26
N ALA A 26 3.52 20.75 -17.53
CA ALA A 26 4.76 20.69 -18.31
C ALA A 26 4.57 20.66 -19.83
N LEU A 27 3.54 19.96 -20.31
CA LEU A 27 3.37 19.62 -21.73
C LEU A 27 1.97 20.00 -22.27
N GLY A 28 1.11 20.52 -21.41
CA GLY A 28 -0.26 20.90 -21.75
C GLY A 28 -1.27 19.76 -21.61
N GLU A 29 -2.54 20.13 -21.71
CA GLU A 29 -3.68 19.24 -21.49
C GLU A 29 -3.83 18.18 -22.60
N ASN A 30 -3.42 18.49 -23.83
CA ASN A 30 -3.51 17.58 -24.97
C ASN A 30 -2.77 16.25 -24.73
N ILE A 31 -1.57 16.28 -24.17
CA ILE A 31 -0.79 15.06 -23.90
C ILE A 31 -1.46 14.23 -22.80
N LEU A 32 -1.96 14.90 -21.75
CA LEU A 32 -2.69 14.23 -20.68
C LEU A 32 -3.95 13.53 -21.22
N ASP A 33 -4.72 14.21 -22.08
CA ASP A 33 -5.92 13.67 -22.69
C ASP A 33 -5.63 12.44 -23.55
N ARG A 34 -4.54 12.46 -24.32
CA ARG A 34 -4.11 11.28 -25.09
C ARG A 34 -3.76 10.11 -24.19
N VAL A 35 -2.98 10.35 -23.14
CA VAL A 35 -2.60 9.30 -22.17
C VAL A 35 -3.84 8.70 -21.49
N GLU A 36 -4.78 9.55 -21.06
CA GLU A 36 -6.03 9.10 -20.44
C GLU A 36 -6.94 8.35 -21.42
N THR A 37 -6.99 8.78 -22.69
CA THR A 37 -7.74 8.10 -23.75
C THR A 37 -7.19 6.69 -23.97
N ILE A 38 -5.87 6.57 -24.18
CA ILE A 38 -5.19 5.28 -24.35
C ILE A 38 -5.43 4.38 -23.13
N ARG A 39 -5.37 4.93 -21.90
CA ARG A 39 -5.62 4.19 -20.66
C ARG A 39 -7.06 3.65 -20.58
N LYS A 40 -8.06 4.48 -20.89
CA LYS A 40 -9.48 4.10 -20.88
C LYS A 40 -9.78 3.03 -21.93
N LEU A 41 -9.28 3.22 -23.16
CA LEU A 41 -9.45 2.26 -24.25
C LEU A 41 -8.78 0.93 -23.94
N SER A 42 -7.55 0.94 -23.40
CA SER A 42 -6.84 -0.28 -22.99
C SER A 42 -7.60 -1.06 -21.91
N LYS A 43 -8.17 -0.35 -20.93
CA LYS A 43 -8.99 -0.97 -19.87
C LYS A 43 -10.26 -1.59 -20.44
N SER A 44 -10.94 -0.89 -21.34
CA SER A 44 -12.20 -1.34 -21.95
C SER A 44 -11.99 -2.52 -22.91
N SER A 45 -10.92 -2.46 -23.72
CA SER A 45 -10.50 -3.56 -24.59
C SER A 45 -10.20 -4.83 -23.78
N ARG A 46 -9.46 -4.71 -22.65
CA ARG A 46 -9.19 -5.84 -21.75
C ARG A 46 -10.45 -6.44 -21.13
N ALA A 47 -11.54 -5.67 -21.02
CA ALA A 47 -12.84 -6.16 -20.54
C ALA A 47 -13.67 -6.88 -21.63
N GLY A 48 -13.12 -7.04 -22.85
CA GLY A 48 -13.76 -7.75 -23.95
C GLY A 48 -14.46 -6.85 -24.98
N ASN A 49 -14.31 -5.52 -24.90
CA ASN A 49 -14.89 -4.63 -25.90
C ASN A 49 -13.99 -4.50 -27.14
N GLU A 50 -14.37 -5.21 -28.19
CA GLU A 50 -13.64 -5.27 -29.45
C GLU A 50 -13.64 -3.94 -30.22
N ALA A 51 -14.71 -3.15 -30.13
CA ALA A 51 -14.76 -1.83 -30.77
C ALA A 51 -13.70 -0.88 -30.19
N HIS A 52 -13.53 -0.89 -28.86
CA HIS A 52 -12.48 -0.11 -28.22
C HIS A 52 -11.07 -0.66 -28.48
N ARG A 53 -10.93 -1.95 -28.81
CA ARG A 53 -9.65 -2.49 -29.28
C ARG A 53 -9.25 -1.86 -30.61
N GLN A 54 -10.19 -1.75 -31.55
CA GLN A 54 -9.96 -1.13 -32.85
C GLN A 54 -9.68 0.38 -32.71
N GLU A 55 -10.43 1.05 -31.83
CA GLU A 55 -10.24 2.47 -31.51
C GLU A 55 -8.87 2.73 -30.86
N LEU A 56 -8.41 1.84 -29.98
CA LEU A 56 -7.06 1.89 -29.40
C LEU A 56 -5.98 1.79 -30.48
N LEU A 57 -6.10 0.83 -31.40
CA LEU A 57 -5.15 0.66 -32.49
C LEU A 57 -5.08 1.90 -33.39
N SER A 58 -6.24 2.44 -33.76
CA SER A 58 -6.31 3.69 -34.54
C SER A 58 -5.69 4.87 -33.78
N THR A 59 -5.95 4.99 -32.48
CA THR A 59 -5.38 6.05 -31.64
C THR A 59 -3.86 5.97 -31.61
N LEU A 60 -3.30 4.76 -31.47
CA LEU A 60 -1.85 4.55 -31.44
C LEU A 60 -1.20 4.81 -32.80
N GLN A 61 -1.87 4.46 -33.91
CA GLN A 61 -1.39 4.71 -35.27
C GLN A 61 -1.40 6.20 -35.65
N ASN A 62 -2.31 6.97 -35.05
CA ASN A 62 -2.47 8.40 -35.32
C ASN A 62 -1.65 9.30 -34.37
N LEU A 63 -0.81 8.74 -33.49
CA LEU A 63 0.12 9.52 -32.68
C LEU A 63 1.22 10.11 -33.56
N SER A 64 1.49 11.39 -33.40
CA SER A 64 2.62 12.01 -34.08
C SER A 64 3.94 11.56 -33.47
N ASN A 65 5.04 11.65 -34.23
CA ASN A 65 6.38 11.31 -33.73
C ASN A 65 6.78 12.15 -32.50
N ASP A 66 6.29 13.39 -32.41
CA ASP A 66 6.54 14.29 -31.28
C ASP A 66 5.73 13.89 -30.03
N GLU A 67 4.60 13.20 -30.20
CA GLU A 67 3.74 12.72 -29.11
C GLU A 67 4.18 11.34 -28.57
N LEU A 68 4.84 10.51 -29.39
CA LEU A 68 5.24 9.15 -29.01
C LEU A 68 6.11 9.13 -27.75
N LEU A 69 7.13 9.98 -27.69
CA LEU A 69 8.08 10.00 -26.58
C LEU A 69 7.46 10.51 -25.26
N PRO A 70 6.72 11.64 -25.24
CA PRO A 70 5.94 12.07 -24.07
C PRO A 70 4.96 11.02 -23.56
N VAL A 71 4.19 10.40 -24.46
CA VAL A 71 3.18 9.39 -24.10
C VAL A 71 3.85 8.16 -23.50
N ALA A 72 4.92 7.64 -24.12
CA ALA A 72 5.66 6.51 -23.58
C ALA A 72 6.25 6.81 -22.19
N ARG A 73 6.86 7.99 -22.02
CA ARG A 73 7.42 8.42 -20.72
C ARG A 73 6.35 8.55 -19.64
N ALA A 74 5.17 9.07 -19.98
CA ALA A 74 4.06 9.16 -19.05
C ALA A 74 3.66 7.77 -18.55
N PHE A 75 3.46 6.78 -19.44
CA PHE A 75 3.13 5.41 -19.04
C PHE A 75 4.23 4.75 -18.21
N SER A 76 5.51 4.91 -18.57
CA SER A 76 6.62 4.43 -17.74
C SER A 76 6.58 5.03 -16.34
N GLN A 77 6.28 6.33 -16.21
CA GLN A 77 6.22 6.99 -14.91
C GLN A 77 5.00 6.55 -14.09
N PHE A 78 3.84 6.35 -14.70
CA PHE A 78 2.67 5.75 -14.04
C PHE A 78 3.01 4.37 -13.48
N LEU A 79 3.68 3.52 -14.25
CA LEU A 79 4.10 2.19 -13.81
C LEU A 79 5.08 2.28 -12.62
N ASN A 80 6.08 3.15 -12.70
CA ASN A 80 7.04 3.35 -11.61
C ASN A 80 6.35 3.79 -10.30
N LEU A 81 5.37 4.70 -10.38
CA LEU A 81 4.60 5.15 -9.23
C LEU A 81 3.69 4.05 -8.68
N ALA A 82 3.06 3.25 -9.54
CA ALA A 82 2.25 2.11 -9.13
C ALA A 82 3.10 1.06 -8.39
N ASN A 83 4.27 0.71 -8.94
CA ASN A 83 5.23 -0.20 -8.30
C ASN A 83 5.70 0.34 -6.95
N THR A 84 5.96 1.64 -6.85
CA THR A 84 6.37 2.28 -5.59
C THR A 84 5.25 2.22 -4.54
N ALA A 85 4.00 2.47 -4.94
CA ALA A 85 2.85 2.36 -4.06
C ALA A 85 2.61 0.92 -3.58
N GLU A 86 2.83 -0.06 -4.44
CA GLU A 86 2.76 -1.49 -4.11
C GLU A 86 3.83 -1.88 -3.11
N GLN A 87 5.11 -1.56 -3.39
CA GLN A 87 6.22 -1.80 -2.47
C GLN A 87 5.97 -1.16 -1.10
N TYR A 88 5.45 0.07 -1.07
CA TYR A 88 5.04 0.72 0.17
C TYR A 88 3.94 -0.04 0.91
N HIS A 89 2.94 -0.55 0.19
CA HIS A 89 1.86 -1.32 0.78
C HIS A 89 2.36 -2.63 1.39
N SER A 90 3.30 -3.33 0.74
CA SER A 90 3.91 -4.57 1.24
C SER A 90 4.68 -4.36 2.56
N ILE A 91 5.42 -3.25 2.69
CA ILE A 91 6.19 -2.93 3.91
C ILE A 91 5.37 -2.25 5.01
N SER A 92 4.22 -1.64 4.66
CA SER A 92 3.39 -0.89 5.60
C SER A 92 2.74 -1.82 6.64
N ALA A 93 2.78 -1.41 7.92
CA ALA A 93 2.19 -2.15 9.05
C ALA A 93 0.67 -2.38 8.97
N THR A 94 -0.03 -1.63 8.10
CA THR A 94 -1.47 -1.82 7.80
C THR A 94 -1.72 -2.62 6.51
N GLY A 95 -0.67 -3.07 5.83
CA GLY A 95 -0.71 -3.94 4.65
C GLY A 95 -0.33 -5.37 5.02
N GLU A 96 0.63 -5.96 4.31
CA GLU A 96 1.06 -7.35 4.54
C GLU A 96 2.05 -7.51 5.71
N ALA A 97 2.61 -6.41 6.21
CA ALA A 97 3.55 -6.38 7.33
C ALA A 97 4.73 -7.36 7.14
N VAL A 98 5.25 -7.47 5.90
CA VAL A 98 6.36 -8.38 5.54
C VAL A 98 7.62 -8.10 6.36
N SER A 99 7.79 -6.85 6.82
CA SER A 99 8.90 -6.44 7.70
C SER A 99 8.60 -6.53 9.19
N ASN A 100 7.54 -7.23 9.62
CA ASN A 100 7.21 -7.39 11.04
C ASN A 100 8.18 -8.39 11.70
N PRO A 101 8.92 -7.99 12.76
CA PRO A 101 9.78 -8.89 13.54
C PRO A 101 9.06 -10.15 14.07
N GLU A 102 7.73 -10.10 14.14
CA GLU A 102 6.86 -11.21 14.50
C GLU A 102 7.06 -12.47 13.63
N VAL A 103 7.52 -12.34 12.38
CA VAL A 103 7.81 -13.51 11.52
C VAL A 103 8.97 -14.36 12.06
N ILE A 104 10.04 -13.71 12.50
CA ILE A 104 11.19 -14.38 13.12
C ILE A 104 10.80 -14.92 14.49
N ALA A 105 10.10 -14.11 15.29
CA ALA A 105 9.65 -14.53 16.62
C ALA A 105 8.72 -15.76 16.57
N LYS A 106 7.77 -15.80 15.63
CA LYS A 106 6.88 -16.97 15.42
C LYS A 106 7.65 -18.22 15.02
N THR A 107 8.66 -18.06 14.16
CA THR A 107 9.50 -19.19 13.75
C THR A 107 10.31 -19.73 14.93
N LEU A 108 10.93 -18.86 15.71
CA LEU A 108 11.67 -19.27 16.92
C LEU A 108 10.76 -19.90 17.97
N GLN A 109 9.56 -19.36 18.17
CA GLN A 109 8.58 -19.91 19.12
C GLN A 109 8.11 -21.30 18.68
N LYS A 110 7.80 -21.48 17.39
CA LYS A 110 7.45 -22.78 16.82
C LYS A 110 8.55 -23.84 17.00
N LEU A 111 9.83 -23.43 16.91
CA LEU A 111 10.96 -24.32 17.14
C LEU A 111 11.11 -24.70 18.61
N LYS A 112 10.84 -23.76 19.54
CA LYS A 112 10.83 -24.05 20.98
C LYS A 112 9.70 -24.98 21.41
N ASP A 113 8.54 -24.88 20.75
CA ASP A 113 7.36 -25.70 21.06
C ASP A 113 7.44 -27.11 20.44
N GLN A 114 8.45 -27.39 19.61
CA GLN A 114 8.62 -28.70 18.97
C GLN A 114 9.30 -29.71 19.91
N PRO A 115 8.67 -30.88 20.16
CA PRO A 115 9.28 -31.92 20.98
C PRO A 115 10.52 -32.48 20.28
N GLY A 116 11.64 -32.58 21.02
CA GLY A 116 12.90 -33.13 20.52
C GLY A 116 13.91 -32.11 20.01
N ILE A 117 13.60 -30.82 20.03
CA ILE A 117 14.54 -29.73 19.71
C ILE A 117 14.86 -28.98 21.00
N GLY A 118 16.12 -29.03 21.43
CA GLY A 118 16.59 -28.29 22.61
C GLY A 118 16.99 -26.86 22.28
N GLU A 119 17.08 -26.00 23.31
CA GLU A 119 17.59 -24.63 23.11
C GLU A 119 19.04 -24.61 22.61
N ALA A 120 19.83 -25.64 22.94
CA ALA A 120 21.20 -25.80 22.46
C ALA A 120 21.25 -26.02 20.94
N ASP A 121 20.31 -26.80 20.39
CA ASP A 121 20.25 -27.10 18.95
C ASP A 121 19.83 -25.84 18.16
N ILE A 122 18.86 -25.08 18.68
CA ILE A 122 18.43 -23.82 18.08
C ILE A 122 19.59 -22.82 18.07
N ARG A 123 20.32 -22.71 19.19
CA ARG A 123 21.48 -21.83 19.31
C ARG A 123 22.56 -22.20 18.29
N ALA A 124 22.95 -23.47 18.22
CA ALA A 124 23.97 -23.95 17.27
C ALA A 124 23.55 -23.68 15.82
N ALA A 125 22.28 -23.89 15.48
CA ALA A 125 21.75 -23.61 14.14
C ALA A 125 21.83 -22.11 13.80
N VAL A 126 21.47 -21.23 14.74
CA VAL A 126 21.56 -19.77 14.56
C VAL A 126 23.01 -19.30 14.45
N GLU A 127 23.92 -19.86 15.25
CA GLU A 127 25.36 -19.55 15.19
C GLU A 127 26.00 -20.01 13.86
N SER A 128 25.47 -21.07 13.25
CA SER A 128 25.91 -21.57 11.94
C SER A 128 25.24 -20.90 10.73
N LEU A 129 24.27 -20.01 10.95
CA LEU A 129 23.46 -19.44 9.88
C LEU A 129 24.29 -18.45 9.05
N SER A 130 24.46 -18.75 7.76
CA SER A 130 25.12 -17.87 6.80
C SER A 130 24.22 -17.61 5.61
N LEU A 131 24.07 -16.34 5.24
CA LEU A 131 23.26 -15.86 4.13
C LEU A 131 24.14 -15.00 3.24
N GLU A 132 24.39 -15.48 2.02
CA GLU A 132 25.14 -14.73 1.01
C GLU A 132 24.19 -14.31 -0.12
N LEU A 133 24.04 -12.99 -0.29
CA LEU A 133 23.20 -12.41 -1.33
C LEU A 133 24.09 -12.00 -2.51
N VAL A 134 24.04 -12.77 -3.59
CA VAL A 134 24.73 -12.43 -4.84
C VAL A 134 23.77 -11.61 -5.71
N LEU A 135 24.04 -10.31 -5.81
CA LEU A 135 23.28 -9.42 -6.67
C LEU A 135 23.72 -9.60 -8.12
N THR A 136 22.81 -10.03 -8.99
CA THR A 136 23.06 -10.11 -10.43
C THR A 136 22.53 -8.85 -11.11
N ALA A 137 23.19 -8.41 -12.19
CA ALA A 137 22.67 -7.33 -13.00
C ALA A 137 21.32 -7.73 -13.62
N HIS A 138 20.33 -6.84 -13.59
CA HIS A 138 19.10 -7.03 -14.35
C HIS A 138 19.32 -6.53 -15.78
N PRO A 139 19.14 -7.37 -16.82
CA PRO A 139 19.60 -7.07 -18.19
C PRO A 139 18.88 -5.89 -18.87
N THR A 140 17.73 -5.45 -18.33
CA THR A 140 16.88 -4.42 -18.95
C THR A 140 16.61 -3.20 -18.07
N GLU A 141 17.14 -3.15 -16.85
CA GLU A 141 16.75 -2.13 -15.86
C GLU A 141 17.98 -1.38 -15.33
N ILE A 142 18.45 -0.39 -16.09
CA ILE A 142 19.45 0.59 -15.59
C ILE A 142 18.69 1.68 -14.84
N THR A 143 18.16 1.37 -13.66
CA THR A 143 17.63 2.38 -12.75
C THR A 143 18.81 3.13 -12.13
N ARG A 144 18.99 4.41 -12.52
CA ARG A 144 20.01 5.27 -11.90
C ARG A 144 19.79 5.33 -10.40
N ARG A 145 20.87 5.24 -9.61
CA ARG A 145 20.84 5.35 -8.14
C ARG A 145 20.05 6.58 -7.65
N THR A 146 20.16 7.70 -8.36
CA THR A 146 19.42 8.93 -8.06
C THR A 146 17.89 8.73 -8.13
N LEU A 147 17.41 7.94 -9.07
CA LEU A 147 16.00 7.63 -9.23
C LEU A 147 15.50 6.77 -8.07
N ILE A 148 16.29 5.78 -7.63
CA ILE A 148 15.97 4.95 -6.46
C ILE A 148 15.82 5.83 -5.21
N HIS A 149 16.74 6.77 -4.97
CA HIS A 149 16.66 7.68 -3.83
C HIS A 149 15.39 8.54 -3.86
N LYS A 150 15.00 9.02 -5.04
CA LYS A 150 13.77 9.80 -5.22
C LYS A 150 12.51 8.96 -4.96
N LEU A 151 12.49 7.69 -5.39
CA LEU A 151 11.39 6.78 -5.09
C LEU A 151 11.29 6.48 -3.57
N VAL A 152 12.42 6.35 -2.88
CA VAL A 152 12.46 6.21 -1.41
C VAL A 152 11.93 7.47 -0.71
N GLU A 153 12.24 8.65 -1.24
CA GLU A 153 11.73 9.93 -0.73
C GLU A 153 10.21 10.03 -0.92
N VAL A 154 9.69 9.69 -2.10
CA VAL A 154 8.23 9.60 -2.37
C VAL A 154 7.56 8.63 -1.41
N ASN A 155 8.16 7.46 -1.18
CA ASN A 155 7.68 6.48 -0.21
C ASN A 155 7.62 7.05 1.22
N SER A 156 8.64 7.81 1.62
CA SER A 156 8.68 8.50 2.92
C SER A 156 7.58 9.57 3.04
N CYS A 157 7.31 10.32 1.98
CA CYS A 157 6.19 11.27 1.94
C CYS A 157 4.85 10.54 2.07
N LEU A 158 4.62 9.42 1.37
CA LEU A 158 3.39 8.63 1.50
C LEU A 158 3.20 8.09 2.93
N LYS A 159 4.29 7.80 3.64
CA LYS A 159 4.26 7.44 5.06
C LYS A 159 3.84 8.60 5.97
N ALA A 160 4.30 9.81 5.68
CA ALA A 160 3.99 11.01 6.45
C ALA A 160 2.57 11.56 6.19
N THR A 161 2.08 11.48 4.96
CA THR A 161 0.78 12.04 4.54
C THR A 161 -0.41 11.20 4.97
N ARG A 162 -0.20 9.96 5.44
CA ARG A 162 -1.28 9.23 6.10
C ARG A 162 -1.72 10.03 7.32
N PRO A 163 -2.99 10.48 7.40
CA PRO A 163 -3.46 11.17 8.57
C PRO A 163 -3.18 10.25 9.75
N ARG A 164 -2.55 10.79 10.80
CA ARG A 164 -2.51 10.16 12.12
C ARG A 164 -3.97 9.88 12.46
N ARG A 165 -4.46 8.68 12.14
CA ARG A 165 -5.82 8.24 12.46
C ARG A 165 -5.93 8.40 13.96
N SER A 166 -6.60 9.47 14.32
CA SER A 166 -7.23 9.79 15.58
C SER A 166 -6.80 8.86 16.71
N ARG A 167 -5.72 9.22 17.41
CA ARG A 167 -5.45 8.76 18.77
C ARG A 167 -6.49 9.39 19.74
N ARG A 168 -7.78 9.28 19.39
CA ARG A 168 -8.96 9.89 20.02
C ARG A 168 -10.12 8.91 20.22
N LEU A 169 -9.91 7.61 20.01
CA LEU A 169 -10.91 6.55 20.29
C LEU A 169 -10.42 5.52 21.32
N ARG A 170 -9.45 5.88 22.16
CA ARG A 170 -9.03 5.09 23.33
C ARG A 170 -9.02 5.94 24.60
N ALA A 171 -10.13 6.65 24.81
CA ALA A 171 -10.51 7.19 26.11
C ALA A 171 -12.00 6.90 26.28
N GLN A 172 -12.33 5.63 26.56
CA GLN A 172 -13.55 5.34 27.29
C GLN A 172 -13.32 5.84 28.73
N PRO A 173 -14.16 6.71 29.29
CA PRO A 173 -14.22 6.86 30.72
C PRO A 173 -15.01 5.65 31.27
N ASP A 174 -14.30 4.77 31.98
CA ASP A 174 -14.90 3.78 32.84
C ASP A 174 -15.67 4.45 34.00
N HIS A 175 -16.75 3.78 34.41
CA HIS A 175 -17.54 3.93 35.62
C HIS A 175 -18.65 5.01 35.68
N ALA A 176 -19.89 4.54 35.45
CA ALA A 176 -21.06 4.95 36.22
C ALA A 176 -21.55 3.76 37.08
N PRO A 177 -21.93 3.94 38.36
CA PRO A 177 -22.31 2.86 39.26
C PRO A 177 -23.76 2.39 39.04
N PRO A 178 -24.14 1.19 39.54
CA PRO A 178 -25.44 0.59 39.24
C PRO A 178 -26.58 1.26 40.01
N SER A 179 -27.72 1.40 39.34
CA SER A 179 -28.99 1.85 39.88
C SER A 179 -29.52 0.85 40.93
N SER A 180 -29.55 1.26 42.19
CA SER A 180 -30.26 0.57 43.26
C SER A 180 -31.77 0.77 43.11
N ALA A 181 -32.48 -0.34 42.99
CA ALA A 181 -33.94 -0.44 43.01
C ALA A 181 -34.54 0.29 44.23
N SER A 182 -35.46 1.21 43.99
CA SER A 182 -36.34 1.78 45.01
C SER A 182 -37.47 0.79 45.27
N GLY A 183 -37.28 -0.09 46.25
CA GLY A 183 -38.30 -0.92 46.84
C GLY A 183 -39.03 -0.18 47.96
N SER A 184 -40.35 -0.06 47.78
CA SER A 184 -41.43 -0.06 48.76
C SER A 184 -41.15 0.39 50.20
N GLY A 185 -41.88 1.42 50.62
CA GLY A 185 -41.99 1.80 52.02
C GLY A 185 -42.67 0.73 52.88
N MET A 186 -42.34 0.72 54.16
CA MET A 186 -43.31 0.48 55.23
C MET A 186 -42.78 1.03 56.56
N ALA A 187 -43.66 1.76 57.23
CA ALA A 187 -43.41 2.49 58.45
C ALA A 187 -43.19 1.57 59.66
N TYR A 188 -42.34 2.00 60.60
CA TYR A 188 -42.44 1.58 61.99
C TYR A 188 -42.11 2.78 62.91
N ARG A 189 -43.16 3.40 63.45
CA ARG A 189 -43.08 4.27 64.64
C ARG A 189 -42.96 3.38 65.88
N ARG A 190 -42.04 3.72 66.77
CA ARG A 190 -42.10 3.32 68.19
C ARG A 190 -43.16 4.16 68.91
N ASN A 191 -43.96 3.53 69.75
CA ASN A 191 -44.11 3.94 71.15
C ASN A 191 -44.96 2.92 71.94
N SER A 192 -44.43 2.61 73.13
CA SER A 192 -45.04 1.96 74.30
C SER A 192 -45.46 0.49 74.19
#